data_AF-A0A840C0B3-F1
#
_entry.id   AF-A0A840C0B3-F1
#
_cell.length_a   1.000
_cell.length_b   1.000
_cell.length_c   1.000
_cell.angle_alpha   90.00
_cell.angle_beta   90.00
_cell.angle_gamma   90.00
#
_symmetry.space_group_name_H-M   'P 1'
#
loop_
_entity.id
_entity.type
_entity.pdbx_description
1 polymer ?
#
loop_
_entity_poly.entity_id
_entity_poly.type
_entity_poly.pdbx_seq_one_letter_code
_entity_poly.pdbx_strand_id
1 'polypeptide(L)'
;MAANDTQALRREMVDICRRMNASGINQGTAGNLSVRAGDGFLITPSSMPYEAMTPEDIVEMDFDGTYVGRRPSSEWRFHRDILRVRTDIDVVLHCHSVYATTLACHHKRIPAFHYMVGVAGGNDIRCAGYATFGTQALSDNALAALEARLACLLGQHGQIALGKTLEAALWLAIEVETLSRLYVQALTLGDPPVLPDDEMERVIGQMRRMSYGLAPDAEGVNDIARPRGGAG
;
A
#
# COMPACT_ATOMS: atom_id res chain seq x y z
N MET A 1 -13.52 -6.87 23.65
CA MET A 1 -13.56 -6.75 22.18
C MET A 1 -13.40 -5.29 21.86
N ALA A 2 -12.23 -4.91 21.35
CA ALA A 2 -11.96 -3.55 20.90
C ALA A 2 -13.00 -3.19 19.83
N ALA A 3 -13.54 -1.96 19.84
CA ALA A 3 -14.81 -1.60 19.20
C ALA A 3 -14.91 -1.80 17.67
N ASN A 4 -13.88 -2.32 17.00
CA ASN A 4 -13.83 -2.59 15.57
C ASN A 4 -13.22 -3.95 15.17
N ASP A 5 -12.82 -4.81 16.11
CA ASP A 5 -12.43 -6.19 15.77
C ASP A 5 -13.68 -7.06 15.59
N THR A 6 -14.04 -7.32 14.34
CA THR A 6 -15.20 -8.14 13.98
C THR A 6 -14.80 -9.32 13.13
N GLN A 7 -15.58 -10.40 13.23
CA GLN A 7 -15.41 -11.57 12.36
C GLN A 7 -15.58 -11.23 10.87
N ALA A 8 -16.28 -10.14 10.54
CA ALA A 8 -16.38 -9.66 9.16
C ALA A 8 -15.07 -9.03 8.69
N LEU A 9 -14.47 -8.14 9.48
CA LEU A 9 -13.18 -7.51 9.18
C LEU A 9 -12.06 -8.56 9.04
N ARG A 10 -11.99 -9.52 9.96
CA ARG A 10 -11.00 -10.61 9.89
C ARG A 10 -11.16 -11.46 8.63
N ARG A 11 -12.39 -11.71 8.18
CA ARG A 11 -12.68 -12.38 6.91
C ARG A 11 -12.20 -11.55 5.71
N GLU A 12 -12.51 -10.27 5.70
CA GLU A 12 -12.07 -9.35 4.64
C GLU A 12 -10.53 -9.29 4.54
N MET A 13 -9.81 -9.24 5.66
CA MET A 13 -8.35 -9.29 5.68
C MET A 13 -7.81 -10.57 5.00
N VAL A 14 -8.39 -11.73 5.33
CA VAL A 14 -8.00 -13.01 4.72
C VAL A 14 -8.26 -13.00 3.20
N ASP A 15 -9.42 -12.50 2.78
CA ASP A 15 -9.78 -12.42 1.37
C ASP A 15 -8.86 -11.46 0.59
N ILE A 16 -8.46 -10.34 1.19
CA ILE A 16 -7.50 -9.39 0.61
C ILE A 16 -6.12 -10.02 0.48
N CYS A 17 -5.66 -10.78 1.48
CA CYS A 17 -4.39 -11.51 1.38
C CYS A 17 -4.41 -12.53 0.23
N ARG A 18 -5.50 -13.28 0.07
CA ARG A 18 -5.67 -14.22 -1.06
C ARG A 18 -5.70 -13.51 -2.40
N ARG A 19 -6.38 -12.36 -2.49
CA ARG A 19 -6.40 -11.53 -3.72
C ARG A 19 -5.03 -10.92 -4.02
N MET A 20 -4.26 -10.57 -3.00
CA MET A 20 -2.87 -10.13 -3.15
C MET A 20 -2.04 -11.25 -3.82
N ASN A 21 -2.14 -12.50 -3.35
CA ASN A 21 -1.51 -13.64 -4.03
C ASN A 21 -2.03 -13.82 -5.46
N ALA A 22 -3.36 -13.82 -5.66
CA ALA A 22 -3.98 -14.03 -6.96
C ALA A 22 -3.62 -12.95 -7.99
N SER A 23 -3.32 -11.72 -7.55
CA SER A 23 -2.85 -10.63 -8.42
C SER A 23 -1.41 -10.81 -8.91
N GLY A 24 -0.66 -11.74 -8.33
CA GLY A 24 0.74 -12.02 -8.67
C GLY A 24 1.77 -11.09 -8.03
N ILE A 25 1.35 -10.13 -7.20
CA ILE A 25 2.26 -9.19 -6.53
C ILE A 25 2.88 -9.75 -5.24
N ASN A 26 2.39 -10.87 -4.73
CA ASN A 26 2.96 -11.56 -3.57
C ASN A 26 3.22 -13.03 -3.90
N GLN A 27 4.32 -13.57 -3.38
CA GLN A 27 4.66 -14.98 -3.51
C GLN A 27 4.79 -15.62 -2.13
N GLY A 28 4.05 -16.72 -1.93
CA GLY A 28 4.07 -17.48 -0.69
C GLY A 28 3.65 -16.63 0.51
N THR A 29 4.53 -16.54 1.51
CA THR A 29 4.25 -15.97 2.83
C THR A 29 5.07 -14.70 3.12
N ALA A 30 5.58 -14.05 2.07
CA ALA A 30 6.44 -12.87 2.19
C ALA A 30 5.67 -11.62 2.64
N GLY A 31 4.52 -11.36 2.04
CA GLY A 31 3.71 -10.19 2.37
C GLY A 31 3.06 -10.26 3.75
N ASN A 32 2.47 -9.14 4.14
CA ASN A 32 1.67 -9.02 5.36
C ASN A 32 0.74 -7.82 5.27
N LEU A 33 -0.33 -7.85 6.07
CA LEU A 33 -1.42 -6.88 6.02
C LEU A 33 -1.85 -6.56 7.45
N SER A 34 -2.02 -5.27 7.74
CA SER A 34 -2.61 -4.82 9.00
C SER A 34 -3.72 -3.81 8.79
N VAL A 35 -4.65 -3.75 9.73
CA VAL A 35 -5.69 -2.73 9.81
C VAL A 35 -5.87 -2.23 11.23
N ARG A 36 -6.07 -0.92 11.41
CA ARG A 36 -6.42 -0.31 12.70
C ARG A 36 -7.72 -0.90 13.22
N ALA A 37 -7.75 -1.32 14.49
CA ALA A 37 -8.94 -1.89 15.12
C ALA A 37 -8.96 -1.57 16.62
N GLY A 38 -10.01 -0.87 17.07
CA GLY A 38 -10.10 -0.39 18.45
C GLY A 38 -8.90 0.47 18.86
N ASP A 39 -8.28 0.14 19.99
CA ASP A 39 -7.12 0.86 20.54
C ASP A 39 -5.78 0.36 19.99
N GLY A 40 -5.81 -0.60 19.06
CA GLY A 40 -4.64 -1.24 18.47
C GLY A 40 -4.83 -1.51 16.97
N PHE A 41 -4.37 -2.68 16.54
CA PHE A 41 -4.47 -3.11 15.14
C PHE A 41 -4.51 -4.64 15.02
N LEU A 42 -5.14 -5.10 13.95
CA LEU A 42 -5.08 -6.49 13.50
C LEU A 42 -3.96 -6.65 12.49
N ILE A 43 -3.25 -7.78 12.51
CA ILE A 43 -2.20 -8.11 11.55
C ILE A 43 -2.18 -9.59 11.20
N THR A 44 -1.74 -9.91 9.99
CA THR A 44 -1.50 -11.30 9.56
C THR A 44 -0.44 -12.00 10.44
N PRO A 45 -0.59 -13.30 10.71
CA PRO A 45 0.39 -14.09 11.47
C PRO A 45 1.67 -14.33 10.67
N SER A 46 2.76 -14.67 11.36
CA SER A 46 4.03 -15.02 10.72
C SER A 46 3.94 -16.32 9.92
N SER A 47 4.47 -16.31 8.70
CA SER A 47 4.82 -17.50 7.91
C SER A 47 3.66 -18.47 7.61
N MET A 48 2.42 -17.99 7.58
CA MET A 48 1.25 -18.79 7.26
C MET A 48 0.84 -18.58 5.79
N PRO A 49 0.67 -19.65 5.00
CA PRO A 49 0.10 -19.55 3.65
C PRO A 49 -1.31 -18.97 3.69
N TYR A 50 -1.60 -17.99 2.83
CA TYR A 50 -2.90 -17.29 2.84
C TYR A 50 -4.08 -18.19 2.45
N GLU A 51 -3.82 -19.25 1.70
CA GLU A 51 -4.83 -20.26 1.33
C GLU A 51 -5.28 -21.07 2.55
N ALA A 52 -4.39 -21.28 3.53
CA ALA A 52 -4.67 -22.00 4.77
C ALA A 52 -5.12 -21.08 5.92
N MET A 53 -4.90 -19.77 5.79
CA MET A 53 -5.23 -18.79 6.83
C MET A 53 -6.75 -18.65 7.01
N THR A 54 -7.19 -18.67 8.26
CA THR A 54 -8.59 -18.39 8.65
C THR A 54 -8.68 -17.08 9.45
N PRO A 55 -9.88 -16.50 9.60
CA PRO A 55 -10.08 -15.28 10.39
C PRO A 55 -9.55 -15.36 11.83
N GLU A 56 -9.58 -16.55 12.43
CA GLU A 56 -9.12 -16.83 13.79
C GLU A 56 -7.59 -16.78 13.91
N ASP A 57 -6.86 -16.88 12.78
CA ASP A 57 -5.41 -16.81 12.75
C ASP A 57 -4.88 -15.36 12.73
N ILE A 58 -5.75 -14.38 12.44
CA ILE A 58 -5.42 -12.95 12.48
C ILE A 58 -5.06 -12.54 13.92
N VAL A 59 -3.98 -11.79 14.07
CA VAL A 59 -3.39 -11.45 15.37
C VAL A 59 -3.83 -10.05 15.80
N GLU A 60 -4.30 -9.91 17.03
CA GLU A 60 -4.57 -8.62 17.66
C GLU A 60 -3.29 -8.10 18.31
N MET A 61 -2.95 -6.84 18.06
CA MET A 61 -1.78 -6.17 18.62
C MET A 61 -2.12 -4.79 19.18
N ASP A 62 -1.49 -4.45 20.29
CA ASP A 62 -1.54 -3.11 20.88
C ASP A 62 -0.38 -2.24 20.37
N PHE A 63 -0.53 -0.92 20.50
CA PHE A 63 0.51 0.03 20.08
C PHE A 63 1.74 0.07 20.98
N ASP A 64 1.74 -0.61 22.13
CA ASP A 64 2.94 -0.84 22.95
C ASP A 64 3.75 -2.07 22.48
N GLY A 65 3.17 -2.89 21.58
CA GLY A 65 3.78 -4.10 21.03
C GLY A 65 3.35 -5.41 21.68
N THR A 66 2.39 -5.40 22.62
CA THR A 66 1.75 -6.65 23.09
C THR A 66 0.80 -7.23 22.05
N TYR A 67 0.56 -8.55 22.11
CA TYR A 67 -0.31 -9.24 21.16
C TYR A 67 -1.06 -10.41 21.79
N VAL A 68 -2.18 -10.79 21.18
CA VAL A 68 -3.02 -11.93 21.56
C VAL A 68 -3.16 -12.90 20.39
N GLY A 69 -3.08 -14.21 20.67
CA GLY A 69 -3.25 -15.26 19.68
C GLY A 69 -1.92 -15.78 19.12
N ARG A 70 -1.83 -15.91 17.79
CA ARG A 70 -0.63 -16.42 17.13
C ARG A 70 0.51 -15.41 17.16
N ARG A 71 1.72 -15.87 16.80
CA ARG A 71 2.86 -14.99 16.56
C ARG A 71 2.53 -14.06 15.37
N PRO A 72 2.59 -12.73 15.54
CA PRO A 72 2.33 -11.77 14.45
C PRO A 72 3.45 -11.84 13.39
N SER A 73 3.21 -11.26 12.21
CA SER A 73 4.26 -11.02 11.21
C SER A 73 5.56 -10.52 11.88
N SER A 74 6.72 -10.97 11.41
CA SER A 74 8.03 -10.47 11.86
C SER A 74 8.21 -8.97 11.64
N GLU A 75 7.37 -8.37 10.80
CA GLU A 75 7.46 -6.99 10.34
C GLU A 75 6.45 -6.04 10.99
N TRP A 76 5.76 -6.49 12.04
CA TRP A 76 4.75 -5.71 12.76
C TRP A 76 5.21 -4.30 13.20
N ARG A 77 6.52 -4.07 13.38
CA ARG A 77 7.07 -2.78 13.84
C ARG A 77 6.74 -1.63 12.90
N PHE A 78 6.94 -1.78 11.60
CA PHE A 78 6.60 -0.69 10.67
C PHE A 78 5.09 -0.52 10.53
N HIS A 79 4.30 -1.60 10.59
CA HIS A 79 2.84 -1.48 10.63
C HIS A 79 2.38 -0.66 11.82
N ARG A 80 2.87 -0.99 13.02
CA ARG A 80 2.60 -0.26 14.26
C ARG A 80 2.99 1.21 14.12
N ASP A 81 4.23 1.50 13.75
CA ASP A 81 4.75 2.86 13.78
C ASP A 81 4.08 3.74 12.71
N ILE A 82 3.83 3.19 11.52
CA ILE A 82 3.06 3.88 10.47
C ILE A 82 1.65 4.19 10.98
N LEU A 83 0.92 3.20 11.53
CA LEU A 83 -0.43 3.43 12.05
C LEU A 83 -0.46 4.37 13.25
N ARG A 84 0.62 4.48 14.04
CA ARG A 84 0.70 5.47 15.13
C ARG A 84 0.92 6.89 14.61
N VAL A 85 1.77 7.07 13.62
CA VAL A 85 2.14 8.40 13.10
C VAL A 85 1.11 8.92 12.09
N ARG A 86 0.54 8.03 11.27
CA ARG A 86 -0.44 8.36 10.22
C ARG A 86 -1.85 8.03 10.66
N THR A 87 -2.44 8.92 11.46
CA THR A 87 -3.85 8.78 11.91
C THR A 87 -4.86 8.97 10.78
N ASP A 88 -4.42 9.40 9.60
CA ASP A 88 -5.21 9.50 8.36
C ASP A 88 -5.25 8.18 7.56
N ILE A 89 -4.55 7.14 8.02
CA ILE A 89 -4.41 5.82 7.41
C ILE A 89 -4.90 4.75 8.38
N ASP A 90 -5.59 3.74 7.83
CA ASP A 90 -6.11 2.61 8.60
C ASP A 90 -5.51 1.28 8.19
N VAL A 91 -4.93 1.17 6.99
CA VAL A 91 -4.39 -0.07 6.44
C VAL A 91 -2.95 0.11 5.98
N VAL A 92 -2.12 -0.87 6.30
CA VAL A 92 -0.76 -1.01 5.80
C VAL A 92 -0.64 -2.39 5.15
N LEU A 93 -0.25 -2.41 3.88
CA LEU A 93 -0.01 -3.63 3.11
C LEU A 93 1.45 -3.65 2.66
N HIS A 94 2.10 -4.78 2.88
CA HIS A 94 3.46 -5.04 2.43
C HIS A 94 3.52 -6.30 1.58
N CYS A 95 4.32 -6.25 0.52
CA CYS A 95 4.62 -7.41 -0.32
C CYS A 95 5.97 -7.26 -1.03
N HIS A 96 6.49 -8.39 -1.55
CA HIS A 96 7.74 -8.45 -2.32
C HIS A 96 7.42 -8.59 -3.81
N SER A 97 6.73 -7.59 -4.39
CA SER A 97 6.33 -7.63 -5.79
C SER A 97 7.53 -7.48 -6.73
N VAL A 98 7.54 -8.20 -7.86
CA VAL A 98 8.76 -8.48 -8.63
C VAL A 98 9.45 -7.21 -9.14
N TYR A 99 8.72 -6.31 -9.79
CA TYR A 99 9.32 -5.12 -10.40
C TYR A 99 9.60 -4.02 -9.37
N ALA A 100 8.73 -3.85 -8.37
CA ALA A 100 8.99 -2.93 -7.26
C ALA A 100 10.25 -3.35 -6.49
N THR A 101 10.37 -4.65 -6.20
CA THR A 101 11.56 -5.21 -5.55
C THR A 101 12.79 -5.12 -6.44
N THR A 102 12.65 -5.28 -7.77
CA THR A 102 13.77 -5.07 -8.71
C THR A 102 14.34 -3.66 -8.58
N LEU A 103 13.49 -2.62 -8.58
CA LEU A 103 13.94 -1.24 -8.37
C LEU A 103 14.53 -1.03 -6.98
N ALA A 104 13.91 -1.61 -5.96
CA ALA A 104 14.35 -1.52 -4.57
C ALA A 104 15.72 -2.16 -4.35
N CYS A 105 16.03 -3.27 -5.03
CA CYS A 105 17.35 -3.90 -5.01
C CYS A 105 18.46 -2.98 -5.54
N HIS A 106 18.10 -2.01 -6.39
CA HIS A 106 18.98 -0.97 -6.93
C HIS A 106 18.86 0.38 -6.21
N HIS A 107 18.12 0.46 -5.09
CA HIS A 107 17.85 1.71 -4.38
C HIS A 107 17.27 2.81 -5.27
N LYS A 108 16.51 2.42 -6.30
CA LYS A 108 15.91 3.36 -7.26
C LYS A 108 14.52 3.77 -6.78
N ARG A 109 14.29 5.09 -6.72
CA ARG A 109 12.95 5.66 -6.65
C ARG A 109 12.24 5.56 -8.01
N ILE A 110 10.92 5.70 -8.01
CA ILE A 110 10.10 5.84 -9.23
C ILE A 110 9.76 7.33 -9.40
N PRO A 111 10.33 8.05 -10.37
CA PRO A 111 9.99 9.46 -10.62
C PRO A 111 8.61 9.57 -11.29
N ALA A 112 8.07 10.78 -11.45
CA ALA A 112 6.86 11.07 -12.22
C ALA A 112 7.02 10.88 -13.75
N PHE A 113 7.54 9.72 -14.19
CA PHE A 113 7.60 9.34 -15.60
C PHE A 113 6.21 9.08 -16.19
N HIS A 114 5.22 8.85 -15.33
CA HIS A 114 3.81 8.65 -15.67
C HIS A 114 2.93 9.35 -14.61
N TYR A 115 1.85 10.01 -15.04
CA TYR A 115 1.00 10.82 -14.15
C TYR A 115 0.41 10.03 -12.97
N MET A 116 0.19 8.72 -13.16
CA MET A 116 -0.32 7.81 -12.11
C MET A 116 0.59 7.69 -10.88
N VAL A 117 1.85 8.11 -10.94
CA VAL A 117 2.70 8.23 -9.75
C VAL A 117 2.05 9.12 -8.67
N GLY A 118 1.20 10.08 -9.10
CA GLY A 118 0.42 10.95 -8.22
C GLY A 118 -0.49 10.22 -7.22
N VAL A 119 -0.91 8.98 -7.52
CA VAL A 119 -1.77 8.17 -6.64
C VAL A 119 -1.04 7.73 -5.36
N ALA A 120 0.30 7.73 -5.37
CA ALA A 120 1.13 7.55 -4.19
C ALA A 120 1.26 8.83 -3.33
N GLY A 121 0.51 9.89 -3.67
CA GLY A 121 0.41 11.13 -2.88
C GLY A 121 1.45 12.20 -3.20
N GLY A 122 2.30 12.01 -4.22
CA GLY A 122 3.34 12.96 -4.60
C GLY A 122 3.86 12.79 -6.03
N ASN A 123 5.01 13.39 -6.32
CA ASN A 123 5.68 13.36 -7.63
C ASN A 123 6.70 12.21 -7.77
N ASP A 124 6.79 11.32 -6.77
CA ASP A 124 7.60 10.11 -6.81
C ASP A 124 7.14 9.05 -5.80
N ILE A 125 7.64 7.83 -5.99
CA ILE A 125 7.62 6.75 -4.99
C ILE A 125 9.07 6.54 -4.53
N ARG A 126 9.35 6.86 -3.28
CA ARG A 126 10.72 6.83 -2.72
C ARG A 126 11.14 5.40 -2.38
N CYS A 127 12.45 5.16 -2.38
CA CYS A 127 13.05 3.92 -1.87
C CYS A 127 13.72 4.20 -0.53
N ALA A 128 13.26 3.55 0.53
CA ALA A 128 13.84 3.61 1.86
C ALA A 128 15.20 2.91 1.90
N GLY A 129 16.11 3.40 2.74
CA GLY A 129 17.40 2.73 2.97
C GLY A 129 17.23 1.32 3.55
N TYR A 130 18.18 0.44 3.24
CA TYR A 130 18.18 -0.92 3.76
C TYR A 130 18.37 -0.96 5.28
N ALA A 131 17.60 -1.84 5.92
CA ALA A 131 17.87 -2.34 7.25
C ALA A 131 17.30 -3.76 7.34
N THR A 132 17.82 -4.58 8.26
CA THR A 132 17.36 -5.95 8.43
C THR A 132 15.87 -6.00 8.76
N PHE A 133 15.13 -6.92 8.15
CA PHE A 133 13.68 -7.08 8.38
C PHE A 133 13.36 -7.25 9.86
N GLY A 134 12.18 -6.75 10.26
CA GLY A 134 11.72 -6.81 11.64
C GLY A 134 12.49 -5.93 12.64
N THR A 135 13.45 -5.12 12.22
CA THR A 135 14.16 -4.17 13.10
C THR A 135 13.46 -2.81 13.19
N GLN A 136 13.76 -2.06 14.26
CA GLN A 136 13.29 -0.67 14.39
C GLN A 136 13.88 0.23 13.29
N ALA A 137 15.14 0.02 12.91
CA ALA A 137 15.79 0.79 11.84
C ALA A 137 15.05 0.69 10.49
N LEU A 138 14.49 -0.47 10.15
CA LEU A 138 13.65 -0.60 8.94
C LEU A 138 12.36 0.22 9.05
N SER A 139 11.74 0.23 10.23
CA SER A 139 10.55 1.03 10.52
C SER A 139 10.83 2.52 10.35
N ASP A 140 11.93 3.01 10.93
CA ASP A 140 12.33 4.42 10.87
C ASP A 140 12.62 4.84 9.42
N ASN A 141 13.30 3.99 8.64
CA ASN A 141 13.55 4.22 7.22
C ASN A 141 12.26 4.27 6.39
N ALA A 142 11.31 3.37 6.67
CA ALA A 142 10.01 3.33 5.99
C ALA A 142 9.19 4.60 6.28
N LEU A 143 9.14 5.04 7.53
CA LEU A 143 8.45 6.28 7.93
C LEU A 143 8.99 7.50 7.17
N ALA A 144 10.32 7.64 7.10
CA ALA A 144 10.95 8.72 6.36
C ALA A 144 10.59 8.68 4.86
N ALA A 145 10.59 7.50 4.24
CA ALA A 145 10.19 7.36 2.85
C ALA A 145 8.70 7.69 2.61
N LEU A 146 7.84 7.39 3.60
CA LEU A 146 6.39 7.60 3.57
C LEU A 146 5.93 9.01 3.95
N GLU A 147 6.84 9.92 4.30
CA GLU A 147 6.49 11.31 4.61
C GLU A 147 5.78 11.97 3.41
N ALA A 148 4.51 12.36 3.60
CA ALA A 148 3.65 12.86 2.53
C ALA A 148 3.57 11.92 1.30
N ARG A 149 3.62 10.61 1.53
CA ARG A 149 3.40 9.56 0.54
C ARG A 149 2.42 8.51 1.07
N LEU A 150 1.83 7.76 0.14
CA LEU A 150 0.98 6.60 0.42
C LEU A 150 1.65 5.28 0.04
N ALA A 151 2.80 5.32 -0.63
CA ALA A 151 3.58 4.12 -0.92
C ALA A 151 5.07 4.43 -0.93
N CYS A 152 5.88 3.42 -0.62
CA CYS A 152 7.33 3.46 -0.76
C CYS A 152 7.89 2.07 -1.12
N LEU A 153 9.09 2.06 -1.66
CA LEU A 153 9.92 0.87 -1.79
C LEU A 153 10.83 0.72 -0.55
N LEU A 154 11.24 -0.50 -0.24
CA LEU A 154 12.19 -0.83 0.83
C LEU A 154 13.45 -1.43 0.19
N GLY A 155 14.61 -0.77 0.35
CA GLY A 155 15.87 -1.18 -0.28
C GLY A 155 16.19 -2.67 -0.06
N GLN A 156 16.53 -3.38 -1.13
CA GLN A 156 16.70 -4.84 -1.18
C GLN A 156 15.60 -5.67 -0.47
N HIS A 157 14.34 -5.24 -0.52
CA HIS A 157 13.29 -5.89 0.25
C HIS A 157 11.94 -6.00 -0.47
N GLY A 158 11.23 -4.90 -0.70
CA GLY A 158 9.86 -4.95 -1.23
C GLY A 158 9.19 -3.59 -1.30
N GLN A 159 7.87 -3.56 -1.16
CA GLN A 159 7.09 -2.31 -1.14
C GLN A 159 6.14 -2.24 0.06
N ILE A 160 5.74 -1.02 0.43
CA ILE A 160 4.65 -0.73 1.37
C ILE A 160 3.64 0.15 0.64
N ALA A 161 2.36 -0.18 0.76
CA ALA A 161 1.22 0.62 0.32
C ALA A 161 0.26 0.89 1.48
N LEU A 162 -0.25 2.12 1.55
CA LEU A 162 -1.14 2.62 2.60
C LEU A 162 -2.54 2.86 2.06
N GLY A 163 -3.55 2.63 2.88
CA GLY A 163 -4.94 2.89 2.52
C GLY A 163 -5.83 3.22 3.71
N LYS A 164 -6.98 3.83 3.43
CA LYS A 164 -8.08 3.96 4.40
C LYS A 164 -8.94 2.71 4.48
N THR A 165 -8.88 1.87 3.46
CA THR A 165 -9.60 0.60 3.38
C THR A 165 -8.65 -0.49 2.88
N LEU A 166 -9.01 -1.75 3.13
CA LEU A 166 -8.20 -2.89 2.67
C LEU A 166 -8.12 -2.92 1.14
N GLU A 167 -9.23 -2.62 0.48
CA GLU A 167 -9.30 -2.47 -0.98
C GLU A 167 -8.37 -1.38 -1.53
N ALA A 168 -8.37 -0.20 -0.92
CA ALA A 168 -7.53 0.91 -1.38
C ALA A 168 -6.03 0.60 -1.24
N ALA A 169 -5.64 -0.06 -0.15
CA ALA A 169 -4.26 -0.49 0.04
C ALA A 169 -3.83 -1.56 -0.98
N LEU A 170 -4.70 -2.55 -1.25
CA LEU A 170 -4.45 -3.57 -2.28
C LEU A 170 -4.35 -2.96 -3.68
N TRP A 171 -5.28 -2.09 -4.04
CA TRP A 171 -5.27 -1.39 -5.32
C TRP A 171 -3.98 -0.59 -5.50
N LEU A 172 -3.57 0.18 -4.49
CA LEU A 172 -2.34 0.96 -4.56
C LEU A 172 -1.09 0.06 -4.68
N ALA A 173 -1.03 -1.07 -3.97
CA ALA A 173 0.08 -2.01 -4.09
C ALA A 173 0.21 -2.60 -5.51
N ILE A 174 -0.93 -2.92 -6.15
CA ILE A 174 -0.99 -3.38 -7.54
C ILE A 174 -0.54 -2.26 -8.50
N GLU A 175 -0.97 -1.02 -8.26
CA GLU A 175 -0.59 0.12 -9.09
C GLU A 175 0.91 0.44 -8.97
N VAL A 176 1.48 0.36 -7.76
CA VAL A 176 2.94 0.50 -7.53
C VAL A 176 3.72 -0.56 -8.31
N GLU A 177 3.28 -1.82 -8.31
CA GLU A 177 3.92 -2.87 -9.10
C GLU A 177 3.78 -2.61 -10.61
N THR A 178 2.61 -2.13 -11.05
CA THR A 178 2.34 -1.80 -12.45
C THR A 178 3.25 -0.65 -12.93
N LEU A 179 3.36 0.42 -12.14
CA LEU A 179 4.27 1.55 -12.39
C LEU A 179 5.73 1.11 -12.36
N SER A 180 6.11 0.23 -11.43
CA SER A 180 7.45 -0.32 -11.35
C SER A 180 7.80 -1.10 -12.61
N ARG A 181 6.89 -1.96 -13.09
CA ARG A 181 7.07 -2.71 -14.34
C ARG A 181 7.22 -1.80 -15.53
N LEU A 182 6.32 -0.82 -15.67
CA LEU A 182 6.37 0.17 -16.75
C LEU A 182 7.67 0.96 -16.71
N TYR A 183 8.13 1.39 -15.53
CA TYR A 183 9.35 2.16 -15.40
C TYR A 183 10.59 1.33 -15.78
N VAL A 184 10.69 0.09 -15.28
CA VAL A 184 11.76 -0.84 -15.66
C VAL A 184 11.79 -1.08 -17.17
N GLN A 185 10.63 -1.25 -17.80
CA GLN A 185 10.53 -1.41 -19.25
C GLN A 185 10.89 -0.13 -20.01
N ALA A 186 10.43 1.04 -19.55
CA ALA A 186 10.77 2.33 -20.15
C ALA A 186 12.28 2.56 -20.15
N LEU A 187 12.97 2.22 -19.05
CA LEU A 187 14.43 2.31 -18.92
C LEU A 187 15.19 1.48 -19.96
N THR A 188 14.57 0.45 -20.56
CA THR A 188 15.21 -0.31 -21.65
C THR A 188 15.28 0.47 -22.96
N LEU A 189 14.44 1.50 -23.12
CA LEU A 189 14.43 2.43 -24.25
C LEU A 189 15.30 3.68 -24.00
N GLY A 190 15.77 3.87 -22.76
CA GLY A 190 16.46 5.07 -22.28
C GLY A 190 15.75 5.70 -21.08
N ASP A 191 16.27 6.81 -20.57
CA ASP A 191 15.62 7.53 -19.46
C ASP A 191 14.30 8.18 -19.94
N PRO A 192 13.13 7.82 -19.37
CA PRO A 192 11.88 8.45 -19.76
C PRO A 192 11.81 9.90 -19.27
N PRO A 193 11.12 10.80 -20.00
CA PRO A 193 10.87 12.15 -19.52
C PRO A 193 10.05 12.11 -18.23
N VAL A 194 10.28 13.08 -17.35
CA VAL A 194 9.58 13.22 -16.06
C VAL A 194 8.68 14.45 -16.12
N LEU A 195 7.45 14.29 -15.65
CA LEU A 195 6.50 15.41 -15.53
C LEU A 195 7.02 16.43 -14.50
N PRO A 196 7.01 17.73 -14.83
CA PRO A 196 7.34 18.80 -13.89
C PRO A 196 6.45 18.81 -12.64
N ASP A 197 6.96 19.37 -11.55
CA ASP A 197 6.29 19.38 -10.25
C ASP A 197 4.94 20.13 -10.29
N ASP A 198 4.87 21.26 -11.00
CA ASP A 198 3.64 22.04 -11.16
C ASP A 198 2.55 21.27 -11.94
N GLU A 199 2.94 20.47 -12.92
CA GLU A 199 2.01 19.58 -13.62
C GLU A 199 1.55 18.44 -12.70
N MET A 200 2.44 17.86 -11.90
CA MET A 200 2.06 16.83 -10.93
C MET A 200 1.13 17.36 -9.83
N GLU A 201 1.31 18.61 -9.39
CA GLU A 201 0.37 19.27 -8.48
C GLU A 201 -1.04 19.38 -9.09
N ARG A 202 -1.13 19.73 -10.38
CA ARG A 202 -2.41 19.77 -11.11
C ARG A 202 -3.04 18.39 -11.23
N VAL A 203 -2.26 17.36 -11.57
CA VAL A 203 -2.68 15.96 -11.66
C VAL A 203 -3.24 15.49 -10.31
N ILE A 204 -2.50 15.67 -9.22
CA ILE A 204 -2.92 15.27 -7.87
C ILE A 204 -4.19 16.02 -7.46
N GLY A 205 -4.28 17.32 -7.77
CA GLY A 205 -5.50 18.10 -7.57
C GLY A 205 -6.69 17.55 -8.34
N GLN A 206 -6.49 17.07 -9.57
CA GLN A 206 -7.53 16.43 -10.38
C GLN A 206 -7.95 15.07 -9.84
N MET A 207 -6.99 14.21 -9.46
CA MET A 207 -7.27 12.91 -8.85
C MET A 207 -8.15 13.04 -7.61
N ARG A 208 -7.86 14.02 -6.75
CA ARG A 208 -8.67 14.32 -5.56
C ARG A 208 -10.09 14.75 -5.92
N ARG A 209 -10.27 15.60 -6.94
CA ARG A 209 -11.60 16.05 -7.40
C ARG A 209 -12.44 14.93 -8.02
N MET A 210 -11.78 13.93 -8.62
CA MET A 210 -12.45 12.84 -9.32
C MET A 210 -12.58 11.56 -8.48
N SER A 211 -12.14 11.57 -7.21
CA SER A 211 -12.04 10.36 -6.37
C SER A 211 -11.31 9.21 -7.09
N TYR A 212 -10.30 9.56 -7.89
CA TYR A 212 -9.64 8.63 -8.79
C TYR A 212 -8.90 7.54 -8.00
N GLY A 213 -9.12 6.27 -8.34
CA GLY A 213 -8.58 5.12 -7.59
C GLY A 213 -9.39 4.69 -6.35
N LEU A 214 -10.56 5.29 -6.09
CA LEU A 214 -11.39 5.06 -4.89
C LEU A 214 -12.88 4.79 -5.17
N ALA A 215 -13.30 4.50 -6.41
CA ALA A 215 -14.73 4.49 -6.82
C ALA A 215 -15.55 3.29 -6.27
N PRO A 216 -16.89 3.41 -6.05
CA PRO A 216 -17.84 4.33 -6.72
C PRO A 216 -18.57 5.30 -5.75
N ASP A 217 -19.03 6.51 -6.12
CA ASP A 217 -20.05 6.84 -7.11
C ASP A 217 -19.93 8.28 -7.67
N ALA A 218 -20.65 8.53 -8.76
CA ALA A 218 -20.66 9.70 -9.64
C ALA A 218 -21.31 10.99 -9.09
N GLU A 219 -21.22 11.26 -7.79
CA GLU A 219 -21.68 12.54 -7.23
C GLU A 219 -20.49 13.48 -6.93
N GLY A 220 -20.42 14.59 -7.66
CA GLY A 220 -19.44 15.66 -7.45
C GLY A 220 -18.25 15.69 -8.43
N VAL A 221 -18.16 14.75 -9.37
CA VAL A 221 -17.16 14.81 -10.45
C VAL A 221 -17.63 15.82 -11.50
N ASN A 222 -16.95 16.96 -11.62
CA ASN A 222 -17.33 18.05 -12.55
C ASN A 222 -17.07 17.73 -14.04
N ASP A 223 -16.60 16.54 -14.37
CA ASP A 223 -16.34 16.08 -15.75
C ASP A 223 -17.03 14.73 -16.01
N ILE A 224 -18.36 14.75 -15.97
CA ILE A 224 -19.18 13.59 -16.36
C ILE A 224 -19.52 13.74 -17.84
N ALA A 225 -19.13 12.75 -18.64
CA ALA A 225 -19.55 12.63 -20.03
C ALA A 225 -21.10 12.64 -20.09
N ARG A 226 -21.67 13.65 -20.76
CA ARG A 226 -23.13 13.71 -20.94
C ARG A 226 -23.56 12.62 -21.92
N PRO A 227 -24.61 11.84 -21.63
CA PRO A 227 -25.15 10.90 -22.60
C PRO A 227 -25.60 11.65 -23.86
N ARG A 228 -25.35 11.05 -25.03
CA ARG A 228 -25.93 11.53 -26.29
C ARG A 228 -27.44 11.28 -26.24
N GLY A 229 -28.20 12.34 -25.98
CA GLY A 229 -29.67 12.32 -26.06
C GLY A 229 -30.36 12.62 -24.74
N GLY A 230 -30.22 13.85 -24.24
CA GLY A 230 -31.12 14.43 -23.25
C GLY A 230 -32.05 15.43 -23.94
N ALA A 231 -33.17 14.96 -24.48
CA ALA A 231 -34.32 15.76 -24.86
C ALA A 231 -35.58 14.90 -24.67
N GLY A 232 -36.43 15.28 -23.72
CA GLY A 232 -37.69 14.63 -23.38
C GLY A 232 -37.86 14.47 -21.88
#